data_AF-A0A7W0N7C4-F1
#
_entry.id   AF-A0A7W0N7C4-F1
#
_cell.length_a   1.000
_cell.length_b   1.000
_cell.length_c   1.000
_cell.angle_alpha   90.00
_cell.angle_beta   90.00
_cell.angle_gamma   90.00
#
_symmetry.space_group_name_H-M   'P 1'
#
loop_
_entity.id
_entity.type
_entity.pdbx_description
1 polymer ?
#
loop_
_entity_poly.entity_id
_entity_poly.type
_entity_poly.pdbx_seq_one_letter_code
_entity_poly.pdbx_strand_id
1 'polypeptide(L)'
;MHKPNFKIFTIAYLAIFTVIFSNCSSIGSSSNSSTGSSGQSNETAATVNGKAIKLEAVERAVKQQAQGQESTLSPLELAQVRLQALESLIQQEVMFQKAEKETAVPKDEEVTLELNKQKTSSGLSAEEFDKRLKEAGETEVSLRDKIKKSLAIKKLIDNITGKIDRRKIRK
;
A
#
# COMPACT_ATOMS: atom_id res chain seq x y z
N MET A 1 10.81 -13.33 79.64
CA MET A 1 9.92 -12.28 80.16
C MET A 1 8.87 -11.95 79.10
N HIS A 2 7.60 -12.10 79.47
CA HIS A 2 6.37 -11.44 78.97
C HIS A 2 6.11 -11.25 77.46
N LYS A 3 5.10 -11.97 76.95
CA LYS A 3 4.27 -11.57 75.79
C LYS A 3 3.47 -10.31 76.13
N PRO A 4 3.20 -9.44 75.14
CA PRO A 4 1.79 -9.16 74.76
C PRO A 4 1.66 -8.76 73.27
N ASN A 5 0.52 -8.66 72.57
CA ASN A 5 -0.89 -8.95 72.76
C ASN A 5 -1.54 -8.83 71.35
N PHE A 6 -2.52 -9.68 71.08
CA PHE A 6 -3.29 -9.76 69.84
C PHE A 6 -4.48 -8.77 69.87
N LYS A 7 -4.65 -7.90 68.86
CA LYS A 7 -5.97 -7.36 68.48
C LYS A 7 -6.07 -7.08 66.97
N ILE A 8 -7.13 -7.63 66.43
CA ILE A 8 -7.61 -7.65 65.06
C ILE A 8 -8.13 -6.26 64.66
N PHE A 9 -7.76 -5.76 63.47
CA PHE A 9 -8.64 -4.93 62.65
C PHE A 9 -8.51 -5.41 61.19
N THR A 10 -9.60 -6.01 60.73
CA THR A 10 -9.81 -6.55 59.38
C THR A 10 -10.03 -5.43 58.36
N ILE A 11 -9.56 -5.66 57.12
CA ILE A 11 -10.30 -5.56 55.84
C ILE A 11 -9.36 -5.09 54.72
N ALA A 12 -9.16 -6.02 53.78
CA ALA A 12 -8.95 -5.87 52.35
C ALA A 12 -8.35 -4.57 51.81
N TYR A 13 -7.13 -4.67 51.28
CA TYR A 13 -6.84 -4.03 49.99
C TYR A 13 -6.00 -4.96 49.11
N LEU A 14 -6.60 -5.24 47.97
CA LEU A 14 -6.17 -6.11 46.89
C LEU A 14 -4.93 -5.53 46.20
N ALA A 15 -3.79 -6.22 46.29
CA ALA A 15 -2.68 -6.06 45.35
C ALA A 15 -1.87 -7.35 45.34
N ILE A 16 -2.33 -8.31 44.53
CA ILE A 16 -1.63 -9.54 44.21
C ILE A 16 -0.39 -9.16 43.39
N PHE A 17 0.77 -9.17 44.02
CA PHE A 17 2.07 -9.17 43.36
C PHE A 17 2.79 -10.46 43.77
N THR A 18 2.39 -11.58 43.16
CA THR A 18 3.09 -12.86 43.31
C THR A 18 3.78 -13.20 42.01
N VAL A 19 5.08 -12.92 41.99
CA VAL A 19 6.06 -13.47 41.07
C VAL A 19 6.06 -14.99 41.23
N ILE A 20 5.86 -15.74 40.14
CA ILE A 20 6.14 -17.17 40.10
C ILE A 20 7.06 -17.43 38.91
N PHE A 21 8.34 -17.69 39.23
CA PHE A 21 9.27 -18.36 38.36
C PHE A 21 9.01 -19.88 38.42
N SER A 22 9.07 -20.51 37.24
CA SER A 22 9.36 -21.93 37.01
C SER A 22 8.30 -22.97 37.41
N ASN A 23 7.45 -23.35 36.45
CA ASN A 23 7.32 -24.76 36.07
C ASN A 23 6.86 -24.88 34.61
N CYS A 24 7.59 -25.68 33.85
CA CYS A 24 7.42 -25.93 32.42
C CYS A 24 6.28 -26.91 32.18
N SER A 25 5.28 -26.54 31.38
CA SER A 25 4.40 -27.45 30.61
C SER A 25 3.59 -26.64 29.59
N SER A 26 3.89 -26.86 28.31
CA SER A 26 3.16 -26.45 27.09
C SER A 26 2.68 -24.99 26.98
N ILE A 27 3.44 -24.16 26.25
CA ILE A 27 2.83 -23.23 25.28
C ILE A 27 3.87 -22.89 24.21
N GLY A 28 3.42 -22.92 22.96
CA GLY A 28 4.26 -22.96 21.77
C GLY A 28 5.34 -21.88 21.74
N SER A 29 6.58 -22.33 21.54
CA SER A 29 7.66 -21.50 21.05
C SER A 29 7.23 -20.88 19.73
N SER A 30 6.84 -19.60 19.77
CA SER A 30 6.80 -18.74 18.59
C SER A 30 8.22 -18.57 18.10
N SER A 31 8.66 -19.51 17.27
CA SER A 31 9.86 -19.42 16.48
C SER A 31 9.75 -18.19 15.61
N ASN A 32 10.51 -17.15 15.97
CA ASN A 32 10.84 -16.07 15.08
C ASN A 32 11.75 -16.66 13.99
N SER A 33 11.14 -17.22 12.95
CA SER A 33 11.84 -17.76 11.78
C SER A 33 12.11 -16.62 10.81
N SER A 34 13.26 -15.98 10.98
CA SER A 34 14.03 -15.48 9.85
C SER A 34 14.39 -16.67 8.97
N THR A 35 13.64 -16.88 7.89
CA THR A 35 13.96 -17.85 6.85
C THR A 35 13.85 -17.14 5.51
N GLY A 36 14.92 -17.27 4.72
CA GLY A 36 15.18 -16.48 3.54
C GLY A 36 14.25 -16.77 2.37
N SER A 37 14.17 -15.75 1.51
CA SER A 37 14.17 -15.83 0.04
C SER A 37 13.69 -17.15 -0.58
N SER A 38 12.39 -17.23 -0.89
CA SER A 38 11.84 -17.83 -2.12
C SER A 38 10.30 -17.83 -2.05
N GLY A 39 9.66 -16.79 -2.60
CA GLY A 39 8.19 -16.72 -2.72
C GLY A 39 7.52 -15.37 -2.44
N GLN A 40 8.27 -14.27 -2.51
CA GLN A 40 7.84 -12.89 -2.15
C GLN A 40 6.96 -12.19 -3.22
N SER A 41 6.19 -12.95 -4.01
CA SER A 41 5.34 -12.41 -5.07
C SER A 41 3.89 -12.12 -4.63
N ASN A 42 3.48 -12.58 -3.45
CA ASN A 42 2.09 -12.42 -3.02
C ASN A 42 1.93 -11.88 -1.58
N GLU A 43 3.01 -11.35 -1.01
CA GLU A 43 2.94 -10.69 0.29
C GLU A 43 2.19 -9.36 0.18
N THR A 44 1.35 -9.06 1.17
CA THR A 44 0.56 -7.82 1.21
C THR A 44 1.37 -6.74 1.91
N ALA A 45 1.64 -5.64 1.22
CA ALA A 45 2.36 -4.49 1.78
C ALA A 45 1.43 -3.56 2.58
N ALA A 46 0.19 -3.37 2.12
CA ALA A 46 -0.81 -2.56 2.82
C ALA A 46 -2.23 -2.98 2.44
N THR A 47 -3.23 -2.60 3.23
CA THR A 47 -4.65 -2.80 2.90
C THR A 47 -5.38 -1.47 2.95
N VAL A 48 -6.10 -1.13 1.87
CA VAL A 48 -6.87 0.11 1.72
C VAL A 48 -8.35 -0.23 1.62
N ASN A 49 -9.12 0.05 2.67
CA ASN A 49 -10.57 -0.25 2.76
C ASN A 49 -10.91 -1.70 2.36
N GLY A 50 -10.08 -2.66 2.77
CA GLY A 50 -10.26 -4.08 2.44
C GLY A 50 -9.63 -4.54 1.12
N LYS A 51 -9.02 -3.66 0.32
CA LYS A 51 -8.24 -4.06 -0.86
C LYS A 51 -6.75 -4.12 -0.54
N ALA A 52 -6.12 -5.27 -0.76
CA ALA A 52 -4.70 -5.49 -0.56
C ALA A 52 -3.84 -4.85 -1.68
N ILE A 53 -2.79 -4.14 -1.28
CA ILE A 53 -1.70 -3.69 -2.14
C ILE A 53 -0.57 -4.71 -1.97
N LYS A 54 -0.20 -5.36 -3.07
CA LYS A 54 0.86 -6.38 -3.08
C LYS A 54 2.24 -5.74 -3.00
N LEU A 55 3.17 -6.41 -2.32
CA LEU A 55 4.57 -6.01 -2.23
C LEU A 55 5.22 -5.90 -3.61
N GLU A 56 4.89 -6.79 -4.55
CA GLU A 56 5.36 -6.69 -5.94
C GLU A 56 5.01 -5.35 -6.61
N ALA A 57 3.82 -4.80 -6.31
CA ALA A 57 3.42 -3.51 -6.89
C ALA A 57 4.30 -2.39 -6.36
N VAL A 58 4.66 -2.46 -5.06
CA VAL A 58 5.58 -1.52 -4.42
C VAL A 58 6.98 -1.65 -5.03
N GLU A 59 7.53 -2.86 -5.13
CA GLU A 59 8.87 -3.06 -5.69
C GLU A 59 8.94 -2.64 -7.18
N ARG A 60 7.88 -2.90 -7.96
CA ARG A 60 7.77 -2.37 -9.34
C ARG A 60 7.77 -0.84 -9.37
N ALA A 61 7.01 -0.19 -8.49
CA ALA A 61 6.97 1.26 -8.39
C ALA A 61 8.33 1.85 -7.96
N VAL A 62 9.03 1.18 -7.04
CA VAL A 62 10.40 1.53 -6.62
C VAL A 62 11.37 1.45 -7.80
N LYS A 63 11.37 0.34 -8.54
CA LYS A 63 12.22 0.16 -9.72
C LYS A 63 11.96 1.24 -10.78
N GLN A 64 10.70 1.60 -10.99
CA GLN A 64 10.32 2.67 -11.91
C GLN A 64 10.80 4.04 -11.43
N GLN A 65 10.67 4.35 -10.14
CA GLN A 65 11.11 5.62 -9.56
C GLN A 65 12.63 5.74 -9.49
N ALA A 66 13.33 4.65 -9.17
CA ALA A 66 14.79 4.58 -9.11
C ALA A 66 15.45 4.35 -10.48
N GLN A 67 14.67 4.24 -11.56
CA GLN A 67 15.16 3.96 -12.92
C GLN A 67 16.07 2.71 -13.02
N GLY A 68 15.83 1.70 -12.18
CA GLY A 68 16.68 0.50 -12.09
C GLY A 68 18.00 0.69 -11.32
N GLN A 69 18.20 1.84 -10.68
CA GLN A 69 19.37 2.17 -9.86
C GLN A 69 19.13 1.93 -8.37
N GLU A 70 18.15 1.09 -7.99
CA GLU A 70 17.88 0.77 -6.59
C GLU A 70 19.11 0.20 -5.84
N SER A 71 20.04 -0.44 -6.56
CA SER A 71 21.26 -1.02 -6.02
C SER A 71 22.36 0.00 -5.69
N THR A 72 22.27 1.22 -6.23
CA THR A 72 23.23 2.30 -5.93
C THR A 72 22.78 3.16 -4.75
N LEU A 73 21.54 3.02 -4.30
CA LEU A 73 20.99 3.77 -3.18
C LEU A 73 21.48 3.18 -1.85
N SER A 74 21.71 4.04 -0.86
CA SER A 74 21.93 3.58 0.51
C SER A 74 20.67 2.87 1.04
N PRO A 75 20.80 1.98 2.05
CA PRO A 75 19.64 1.30 2.64
C PRO A 75 18.55 2.26 3.15
N LEU A 76 18.96 3.43 3.66
CA LEU A 76 18.04 4.46 4.12
C LEU A 76 17.28 5.12 2.97
N GLU A 77 17.97 5.46 1.88
CA GLU A 77 17.35 6.04 0.68
C GLU A 77 16.39 5.04 0.02
N LEU A 78 16.80 3.78 -0.08
CA LEU A 78 15.94 2.73 -0.63
C LEU A 78 14.66 2.55 0.20
N ALA A 79 14.76 2.60 1.53
CA ALA A 79 13.61 2.56 2.42
C ALA A 79 12.69 3.78 2.20
N GLN A 80 13.26 4.98 2.03
CA GLN A 80 12.49 6.18 1.74
C GLN A 80 11.75 6.10 0.40
N VAL A 81 12.41 5.60 -0.66
CA VAL A 81 11.78 5.40 -1.97
C VAL A 81 10.68 4.36 -1.90
N ARG A 82 10.89 3.25 -1.17
CA ARG A 82 9.84 2.25 -0.90
C ARG A 82 8.63 2.84 -0.21
N LEU A 83 8.82 3.68 0.81
CA LEU A 83 7.73 4.34 1.51
C LEU A 83 6.96 5.29 0.59
N GLN A 84 7.66 6.09 -0.22
CA GLN A 84 7.02 6.98 -1.20
C GLN A 84 6.23 6.22 -2.26
N ALA A 85 6.79 5.13 -2.78
CA ALA A 85 6.12 4.27 -3.73
C ALA A 85 4.85 3.65 -3.13
N LEU A 86 4.93 3.14 -1.90
CA LEU A 86 3.77 2.60 -1.18
C LEU A 86 2.70 3.68 -0.95
N GLU A 87 3.10 4.87 -0.50
CA GLU A 87 2.17 5.97 -0.27
C GLU A 87 1.46 6.39 -1.56
N SER A 88 2.19 6.51 -2.67
CA SER A 88 1.61 6.80 -3.99
C SER A 88 0.58 5.74 -4.40
N LEU A 89 0.89 4.45 -4.22
CA LEU A 89 -0.04 3.35 -4.52
C LEU A 89 -1.30 3.40 -3.63
N ILE A 90 -1.14 3.71 -2.34
CA ILE A 90 -2.26 3.89 -1.40
C ILE A 90 -3.14 5.06 -1.86
N GLN A 91 -2.55 6.21 -2.14
CA GLN A 91 -3.29 7.39 -2.59
C GLN A 91 -4.04 7.13 -3.89
N GLN A 92 -3.40 6.50 -4.87
CA GLN A 92 -4.04 6.10 -6.13
C GLN A 92 -5.22 5.17 -5.89
N GLU A 93 -5.06 4.18 -5.00
CA GLU A 93 -6.13 3.23 -4.71
C GLU A 93 -7.31 3.89 -3.98
N VAL A 94 -7.05 4.77 -3.00
CA VAL A 94 -8.11 5.55 -2.34
C VAL A 94 -8.87 6.42 -3.34
N MET A 95 -8.14 7.11 -4.22
CA MET A 95 -8.74 7.97 -5.26
C MET A 95 -9.54 7.15 -6.27
N PHE A 96 -9.03 5.98 -6.66
CA PHE A 96 -9.74 5.06 -7.55
C PHE A 96 -11.03 4.54 -6.92
N GLN A 97 -11.01 4.10 -5.66
CA GLN A 97 -12.21 3.67 -4.95
C GLN A 97 -13.24 4.80 -4.84
N LYS A 98 -12.79 6.04 -4.65
CA LYS A 98 -13.68 7.20 -4.68
C LYS A 98 -14.26 7.43 -6.07
N ALA A 99 -13.47 7.26 -7.13
CA ALA A 99 -13.94 7.37 -8.51
C ALA A 99 -14.97 6.28 -8.84
N GLU A 100 -14.78 5.04 -8.36
CA GLU A 100 -15.75 3.96 -8.48
C GLU A 100 -17.07 4.31 -7.79
N LYS A 101 -17.01 4.85 -6.56
CA LYS A 101 -18.20 5.29 -5.81
C LYS A 101 -18.95 6.45 -6.46
N GLU A 102 -18.25 7.34 -7.16
CA GLU A 102 -18.86 8.46 -7.90
C GLU A 102 -19.24 8.08 -9.35
N THR A 103 -19.18 6.80 -9.74
CA THR A 103 -19.48 6.29 -11.09
C THR A 103 -18.62 6.96 -12.17
N ALA A 104 -17.40 7.38 -11.82
CA ALA A 104 -16.45 8.01 -12.72
C ALA A 104 -15.54 6.99 -13.44
N VAL A 105 -15.92 5.71 -13.48
CA VAL A 105 -15.14 4.64 -14.12
C VAL A 105 -15.20 4.80 -15.64
N PRO A 106 -14.04 4.86 -16.34
CA PRO A 106 -13.99 4.99 -17.79
C PRO A 106 -14.40 3.68 -18.49
N LYS A 107 -14.97 3.81 -19.70
CA LYS A 107 -15.28 2.67 -20.57
C LYS A 107 -13.99 2.11 -21.19
N ASP A 108 -14.01 0.84 -21.57
CA ASP A 108 -12.84 0.19 -22.17
C ASP A 108 -12.42 0.82 -23.52
N GLU A 109 -13.36 1.44 -24.23
CA GLU A 109 -13.09 2.26 -25.42
C GLU A 109 -12.21 3.47 -25.09
N GLU A 110 -12.51 4.19 -24.01
CA GLU A 110 -11.71 5.34 -23.57
C GLU A 110 -10.30 4.93 -23.14
N VAL A 111 -10.18 3.77 -22.49
CA VAL A 111 -8.88 3.20 -22.12
C VAL A 111 -8.05 2.89 -23.37
N THR A 112 -8.69 2.34 -24.41
CA THR A 112 -8.05 2.04 -25.69
C THR A 112 -7.61 3.31 -26.40
N LEU A 113 -8.46 4.35 -26.41
CA LEU A 113 -8.13 5.65 -26.99
C LEU A 113 -6.93 6.30 -26.27
N GLU A 114 -6.91 6.27 -24.93
CA GLU A 114 -5.79 6.85 -24.18
C GLU A 114 -4.51 6.02 -24.34
N LEU A 115 -4.60 4.70 -24.45
CA LEU A 115 -3.45 3.84 -24.75
C LEU A 115 -2.86 4.15 -26.14
N ASN A 116 -3.71 4.29 -27.16
CA ASN A 116 -3.27 4.67 -28.49
C ASN A 116 -2.64 6.06 -28.49
N LYS A 117 -3.25 7.01 -27.77
CA LYS A 117 -2.71 8.36 -27.60
C LYS A 117 -1.34 8.34 -26.91
N GLN A 118 -1.16 7.53 -25.87
CA GLN A 118 0.13 7.35 -25.21
C GLN A 118 1.18 6.78 -26.17
N LYS A 119 0.84 5.73 -26.92
CA LYS A 119 1.71 5.15 -27.96
C LYS A 119 2.12 6.22 -28.98
N THR A 120 1.17 6.97 -29.55
CA THR A 120 1.46 8.05 -30.49
C THR A 120 2.31 9.15 -29.87
N SER A 121 2.01 9.57 -28.63
CA SER A 121 2.77 10.62 -27.94
C SER A 121 4.20 10.22 -27.56
N SER A 122 4.44 8.92 -27.38
CA SER A 122 5.77 8.40 -27.07
C SER A 122 6.71 8.45 -28.27
N GLY A 123 6.17 8.56 -29.49
CA GLY A 123 6.94 8.54 -30.73
C GLY A 123 7.62 7.19 -31.02
N LEU A 124 7.32 6.15 -30.25
CA LEU A 124 7.89 4.80 -30.38
C LEU A 124 7.08 3.96 -31.37
N SER A 125 7.75 3.02 -32.04
CA SER A 125 7.04 1.97 -32.77
C SER A 125 6.29 1.03 -31.82
N ALA A 126 5.34 0.25 -32.32
CA ALA A 126 4.62 -0.74 -31.50
C ALA A 126 5.58 -1.76 -30.87
N GLU A 127 6.61 -2.18 -31.63
CA GLU A 127 7.62 -3.14 -31.19
C GLU A 127 8.53 -2.55 -30.10
N GLU A 128 8.94 -1.29 -30.25
CA GLU A 128 9.75 -0.58 -29.25
C GLU A 128 8.96 -0.33 -27.96
N PHE A 129 7.68 0.00 -28.08
CA PHE A 129 6.79 0.17 -26.94
C PHE A 129 6.65 -1.13 -26.15
N ASP A 130 6.39 -2.25 -26.84
CA ASP A 130 6.27 -3.57 -26.22
C ASP A 130 7.59 -4.02 -25.58
N LYS A 131 8.72 -3.73 -26.23
CA LYS A 131 10.05 -3.97 -25.66
C LYS A 131 10.24 -3.19 -24.36
N ARG A 132 9.89 -1.91 -24.36
CA ARG A 132 10.00 -1.04 -23.19
C ARG A 132 9.10 -1.49 -22.04
N LEU A 133 7.89 -1.96 -22.35
CA LEU A 133 7.00 -2.57 -21.36
C LEU A 133 7.62 -3.82 -20.75
N LYS A 134 8.18 -4.71 -21.57
CA LYS A 134 8.86 -5.93 -21.09
C LYS A 134 10.07 -5.59 -20.21
N GLU A 135 10.89 -4.61 -20.60
CA GLU A 135 12.02 -4.13 -19.81
C GLU A 135 11.57 -3.56 -18.45
N ALA A 136 10.42 -2.88 -18.42
CA ALA A 136 9.79 -2.40 -17.20
C ALA A 136 9.09 -3.50 -16.37
N GLY A 137 9.02 -4.74 -16.87
CA GLY A 137 8.30 -5.84 -16.22
C GLY A 137 6.78 -5.68 -16.23
N GLU A 138 6.26 -4.97 -17.24
CA GLU A 138 4.84 -4.66 -17.42
C GLU A 138 4.28 -5.39 -18.64
N THR A 139 2.97 -5.66 -18.60
CA THR A 139 2.21 -6.21 -19.73
C THR A 139 1.24 -5.17 -20.27
N GLU A 140 0.77 -5.36 -21.51
CA GLU A 140 -0.28 -4.50 -22.05
C GLU A 140 -1.54 -4.52 -21.17
N VAL A 141 -1.89 -5.67 -20.58
CA VAL A 141 -3.02 -5.82 -19.66
C VAL A 141 -2.83 -4.95 -18.42
N SER A 142 -1.66 -5.05 -17.76
CA SER A 142 -1.32 -4.22 -16.59
C SER A 142 -1.34 -2.73 -16.94
N LEU A 143 -0.82 -2.37 -18.11
CA LEU A 143 -0.84 -0.99 -18.58
C LEU A 143 -2.28 -0.47 -18.77
N ARG A 144 -3.15 -1.27 -19.39
CA ARG A 144 -4.57 -0.91 -19.57
C ARG A 144 -5.26 -0.70 -18.23
N ASP A 145 -4.98 -1.55 -17.24
CA ASP A 145 -5.50 -1.38 -15.88
C ASP A 145 -5.00 -0.08 -15.22
N LYS A 146 -3.72 0.25 -15.39
CA LYS A 146 -3.16 1.53 -14.91
C LYS A 146 -3.80 2.74 -15.58
N ILE A 147 -4.00 2.69 -16.90
CA ILE A 147 -4.68 3.74 -17.67
C ILE A 147 -6.12 3.88 -17.18
N LYS A 148 -6.83 2.78 -16.96
CA LYS A 148 -8.20 2.77 -16.42
C LYS A 148 -8.27 3.46 -15.06
N LYS A 149 -7.36 3.12 -14.14
CA LYS A 149 -7.27 3.77 -12.82
C LYS A 149 -6.97 5.27 -12.97
N SER A 150 -5.98 5.63 -13.77
CA SER A 150 -5.57 7.03 -14.01
C SER A 150 -6.71 7.87 -14.59
N LEU A 151 -7.40 7.36 -15.61
CA LEU A 151 -8.56 8.02 -16.22
C LEU A 151 -9.72 8.18 -15.24
N ALA A 152 -10.00 7.17 -14.41
CA ALA A 152 -11.03 7.27 -13.36
C ALA A 152 -10.70 8.37 -12.34
N ILE A 153 -9.45 8.42 -11.88
CA ILE A 153 -8.96 9.47 -10.97
C ILE A 153 -9.06 10.85 -11.64
N LYS A 154 -8.66 10.97 -12.90
CA LYS A 154 -8.76 12.22 -13.66
C LYS A 154 -10.22 12.69 -13.77
N LYS A 155 -11.14 11.81 -14.15
CA LYS A 155 -12.58 12.12 -14.21
C LYS A 155 -13.12 12.54 -12.85
N LEU A 156 -12.69 11.90 -11.76
CA LEU A 156 -13.08 12.28 -10.41
C LEU A 156 -12.61 13.71 -10.09
N ILE A 157 -11.34 14.04 -10.38
CA ILE A 157 -10.79 15.37 -10.18
C ILE A 157 -11.59 16.40 -10.99
N ASP A 158 -11.82 16.15 -12.28
CA ASP A 158 -12.59 17.02 -13.17
C ASP A 158 -14.04 17.25 -12.67
N ASN A 159 -14.66 16.20 -12.11
CA ASN A 159 -15.99 16.32 -11.49
C ASN A 159 -15.97 17.18 -10.23
N ILE A 160 -14.94 17.06 -9.39
CA ILE A 160 -14.80 17.84 -8.15
C ILE A 160 -14.49 19.30 -8.50
N THR A 161 -13.53 19.56 -9.40
CA THR A 161 -13.14 20.91 -9.81
C THR A 161 -14.27 21.62 -10.56
N GLY A 162 -14.98 20.92 -11.45
CA GLY A 162 -16.16 21.46 -12.15
C GLY A 162 -17.32 21.83 -11.20
N LYS A 163 -17.49 21.11 -10.09
CA LYS A 163 -18.45 21.48 -9.02
C LYS A 163 -18.02 22.73 -8.24
N ILE A 164 -16.72 22.99 -8.12
CA ILE A 164 -16.18 24.19 -7.44
C ILE A 164 -16.42 25.43 -8.28
N ASP A 165 -16.14 25.36 -9.58
CA ASP A 165 -16.26 26.49 -10.49
C ASP A 165 -17.73 26.95 -10.63
N ARG A 166 -18.66 25.99 -10.79
CA ARG A 166 -20.11 26.27 -10.81
C ARG A 166 -20.65 26.89 -9.52
N ARG A 167 -20.02 26.67 -8.36
CA ARG A 167 -20.42 27.30 -7.09
C ARG A 167 -19.92 28.72 -6.93
N LYS A 168 -18.79 29.10 -7.55
CA LYS A 168 -18.25 30.47 -7.48
C LYS A 168 -19.05 31.47 -8.31
N ILE A 169 -19.67 31.05 -9.41
CA ILE A 169 -20.42 31.92 -10.33
C ILE A 169 -21.80 32.31 -9.78
N ARG A 170 -22.31 31.60 -8.75
CA ARG A 170 -23.64 31.85 -8.15
C ARG A 170 -23.59 32.69 -6.86
N LYS A 171 -22.58 33.53 -6.68
CA LYS A 171 -22.53 34.51 -5.57
C LYS A 171 -22.49 35.93 -6.09
#